data_AF-A0AAJ1EID5-F1
#
_entry.id   AF-A0AAJ1EID5-F1
#
_cell.length_a   1.000
_cell.length_b   1.000
_cell.length_c   1.000
_cell.angle_alpha   90.00
_cell.angle_beta   90.00
_cell.angle_gamma   90.00
#
_symmetry.space_group_name_H-M   'P 1'
#
loop_
_entity.id
_entity.type
_entity.pdbx_description
1 polymer ?
#
loop_
_entity_poly.entity_id
_entity_poly.type
_entity_poly.pdbx_seq_one_letter_code
_entity_poly.pdbx_strand_id
1 'polypeptide(L)'
;MRALLIMLLGGWIVGTLLIAFVATQNFRTVDRLLSAPTDEFSHAIAPLAHDEARVVLRYLVSELNRLFFSAWGFTQLALGAAIVATALGLRPLDRTVITIAATVFAIVIVLLLLNQLLLPLGRSLDFVPRTIVSYGLARFRRLHLIYTALDMLKLILCIWLLIRSARQASVATIKR
;
A
#
# COMPACT_ATOMS: atom_id res chain seq x y z
N MET A 1 1.64 -3.08 -27.00
CA MET A 1 0.60 -2.83 -25.97
C MET A 1 0.46 -3.95 -24.95
N ARG A 2 0.25 -5.24 -25.32
CA ARG A 2 0.10 -6.33 -24.32
C ARG A 2 1.31 -6.53 -23.40
N ALA A 3 2.53 -6.57 -23.95
CA ALA A 3 3.74 -6.71 -23.13
C ALA A 3 3.90 -5.55 -22.13
N LEU A 4 3.62 -4.32 -22.57
CA LEU A 4 3.62 -3.13 -21.71
C LEU A 4 2.59 -3.26 -20.58
N LEU A 5 1.36 -3.71 -20.89
CA LEU A 5 0.31 -3.94 -19.88
C LEU A 5 0.77 -4.96 -18.83
N ILE A 6 1.37 -6.08 -19.26
CA ILE A 6 1.92 -7.12 -18.38
C ILE A 6 3.03 -6.56 -17.48
N MET A 7 3.95 -5.78 -18.06
CA MET A 7 5.04 -5.14 -17.32
C MET A 7 4.52 -4.16 -16.27
N LEU A 8 3.57 -3.29 -16.64
CA LEU A 8 2.95 -2.33 -15.71
C LEU A 8 2.19 -3.03 -14.57
N LEU A 9 1.42 -4.07 -14.88
CA LEU A 9 0.71 -4.87 -13.87
C LEU A 9 1.69 -5.58 -12.92
N GLY A 10 2.75 -6.18 -13.45
CA GLY A 10 3.79 -6.83 -12.67
C GLY A 10 4.49 -5.85 -11.72
N GLY A 11 4.91 -4.70 -12.24
CA GLY A 11 5.52 -3.63 -11.44
C GLY A 11 4.59 -3.11 -10.34
N TRP A 12 3.29 -2.95 -10.63
CA TRP A 12 2.32 -2.55 -9.62
C TRP A 12 2.17 -3.61 -8.51
N ILE A 13 2.01 -4.88 -8.87
CA ILE A 13 1.86 -5.97 -7.89
C ILE A 13 3.08 -6.01 -6.98
N VAL A 14 4.30 -6.01 -7.55
CA VAL A 14 5.55 -6.01 -6.77
C VAL A 14 5.64 -4.78 -5.88
N GLY A 15 5.34 -3.58 -6.41
CA GLY A 15 5.35 -2.35 -5.61
C GLY A 15 4.35 -2.39 -4.45
N THR A 16 3.15 -2.96 -4.64
CA THR A 16 2.16 -3.12 -3.55
C THR A 16 2.70 -4.04 -2.45
N LEU A 17 3.27 -5.18 -2.84
CA LEU A 17 3.87 -6.13 -1.89
C LEU A 17 5.07 -5.53 -1.15
N LEU A 18 5.90 -4.76 -1.86
CA LEU A 18 7.07 -4.09 -1.29
C LEU A 18 6.65 -3.05 -0.24
N ILE A 19 5.66 -2.22 -0.53
CA ILE A 19 5.16 -1.21 0.42
C ILE A 19 4.55 -1.89 1.67
N ALA A 20 3.79 -2.98 1.48
CA ALA A 20 3.27 -3.76 2.62
C ALA A 20 4.41 -4.35 3.48
N PHE A 21 5.46 -4.86 2.83
CA PHE A 21 6.65 -5.37 3.51
C PHE A 21 7.38 -4.27 4.27
N VAL A 22 7.71 -3.15 3.63
CA VAL A 22 8.41 -2.00 4.25
C VAL A 22 7.64 -1.48 5.45
N ALA A 23 6.33 -1.27 5.31
CA ALA A 23 5.50 -0.78 6.41
C ALA A 23 5.52 -1.70 7.64
N THR A 24 5.50 -3.02 7.40
CA THR A 24 5.59 -4.04 8.45
C THR A 24 6.99 -4.06 9.08
N GLN A 25 8.03 -4.01 8.27
CA GLN A 25 9.42 -4.03 8.75
C GLN A 25 9.74 -2.81 9.58
N ASN A 26 9.27 -1.62 9.21
CA ASN A 26 9.53 -0.40 9.98
C ASN A 26 9.04 -0.54 11.43
N PHE A 27 7.84 -1.08 11.66
CA PHE A 27 7.35 -1.31 13.03
C PHE A 27 8.15 -2.40 13.76
N ARG A 28 8.50 -3.49 13.08
CA ARG A 28 9.34 -4.56 13.67
C ARG A 28 10.75 -4.08 14.02
N THR A 29 11.29 -3.10 13.28
CA THR A 29 12.59 -2.50 13.56
C THR A 29 12.58 -1.77 14.90
N VAL A 30 11.48 -1.11 15.27
CA VAL A 30 11.36 -0.48 16.61
C VAL A 30 11.50 -1.53 17.71
N ASP A 31 10.78 -2.64 17.59
CA ASP A 31 10.84 -3.71 18.60
C ASP A 31 12.24 -4.33 18.67
N ARG A 32 12.91 -4.53 17.52
CA ARG A 32 14.29 -5.06 17.47
C ARG A 32 15.31 -4.11 18.10
N LEU A 33 15.22 -2.81 17.82
CA LEU A 33 16.12 -1.79 18.38
C LEU A 33 16.01 -1.72 19.90
N LEU A 34 14.80 -1.88 20.44
CA LEU A 34 14.56 -1.82 21.88
C LEU A 34 14.86 -3.14 22.61
N SER A 35 14.79 -4.28 21.92
CA SER A 35 15.10 -5.59 22.53
C SER A 35 16.60 -5.88 22.60
N ALA A 36 17.38 -5.29 21.70
CA ALA A 36 18.83 -5.48 21.62
C ALA A 36 19.52 -4.17 21.23
N PRO A 37 19.45 -3.13 22.10
CA PRO A 37 20.07 -1.84 21.84
C PRO A 37 21.60 -1.94 21.89
N THR A 38 22.29 -1.09 21.13
CA THR A 38 23.74 -0.88 21.35
C THR A 38 23.96 -0.05 22.62
N ASP A 39 25.18 -0.04 23.15
CA ASP A 39 25.52 0.74 24.34
C ASP A 39 25.28 2.24 24.08
N GLU A 40 25.68 2.76 22.92
CA GLU A 40 25.48 4.16 22.54
C GLU A 40 23.99 4.51 22.44
N PHE A 41 23.19 3.62 21.84
CA PHE A 41 21.76 3.84 21.73
C PHE A 41 21.08 3.80 23.10
N SER A 42 21.47 2.87 23.97
CA SER A 42 20.99 2.78 25.35
C SER A 42 21.30 4.05 26.14
N HIS A 43 22.52 4.58 26.02
CA HIS A 43 22.89 5.85 26.63
C HIS A 43 22.11 7.04 26.06
N ALA A 44 21.89 7.08 24.74
CA ALA A 44 21.14 8.16 24.09
C ALA A 44 19.66 8.20 24.50
N ILE A 45 19.04 7.04 24.75
CA ILE A 45 17.65 6.96 25.20
C ILE A 45 17.49 6.91 26.72
N ALA A 46 18.57 6.85 27.50
CA ALA A 46 18.52 6.77 28.97
C ALA A 46 17.65 7.84 29.66
N PRO A 47 17.56 9.09 29.15
CA PRO A 47 16.64 10.09 29.72
C PRO A 47 15.14 9.76 29.52
N LEU A 48 14.80 8.89 28.57
CA LEU A 48 13.45 8.43 28.29
C LEU A 48 13.22 7.09 29.00
N ALA A 49 12.05 6.91 29.64
CA ALA A 49 11.66 5.57 30.07
C ALA A 49 11.50 4.64 28.85
N HIS A 50 11.69 3.32 29.02
CA HIS A 50 11.61 2.36 27.91
C HIS A 50 10.30 2.48 27.10
N ASP A 51 9.18 2.64 27.78
CA ASP A 51 7.86 2.80 27.14
C ASP A 51 7.74 4.12 26.37
N GLU A 52 8.34 5.19 26.87
CA GLU A 52 8.35 6.50 26.20
C GLU A 52 9.23 6.47 24.95
N ALA A 53 10.42 5.87 25.04
CA ALA A 53 11.30 5.66 23.88
C ALA A 53 10.58 4.85 22.79
N ARG A 54 9.82 3.82 23.19
CA ARG A 54 8.98 3.05 22.26
C ARG A 54 7.92 3.90 21.59
N VAL A 55 7.21 4.75 22.32
CA VAL A 55 6.19 5.64 21.74
C VAL A 55 6.82 6.59 20.71
N VAL A 56 7.95 7.22 21.05
CA VAL A 56 8.65 8.16 20.15
C VAL A 56 9.14 7.47 18.86
N LEU A 57 9.78 6.31 18.97
CA LEU A 57 10.24 5.55 17.80
C LEU A 57 9.08 5.06 16.94
N ARG A 58 7.98 4.64 17.56
CA ARG A 58 6.76 4.26 16.83
C ARG A 58 6.14 5.44 16.11
N TYR A 59 6.18 6.64 16.69
CA TYR A 59 5.74 7.86 16.02
C TYR A 59 6.60 8.18 14.79
N LEU A 60 7.93 8.10 14.91
CA LEU A 60 8.84 8.27 13.77
C LEU A 60 8.50 7.28 12.64
N VAL A 61 8.34 6.00 12.98
CA VAL A 61 7.98 4.97 12.02
C VAL A 61 6.59 5.20 11.41
N SER A 62 5.63 5.69 12.19
CA SER A 62 4.33 6.12 11.67
C SER A 62 4.50 7.20 10.60
N GLU A 63 5.31 8.25 10.83
CA GLU A 63 5.56 9.30 9.82
C GLU A 63 6.27 8.76 8.57
N LEU A 64 7.26 7.88 8.72
CA LEU A 64 7.91 7.21 7.57
C LEU A 64 6.89 6.41 6.74
N ASN A 65 6.03 5.64 7.40
CA ASN A 65 4.98 4.89 6.73
C ASN A 65 3.98 5.81 6.04
N ARG A 66 3.58 6.93 6.66
CA ARG A 66 2.70 7.93 6.03
C ARG A 66 3.31 8.50 4.75
N LEU A 67 4.61 8.82 4.76
CA LEU A 67 5.35 9.25 3.58
C LEU A 67 5.30 8.17 2.48
N PHE A 68 5.64 6.93 2.81
CA PHE A 68 5.63 5.82 1.84
C PHE A 68 4.25 5.56 1.26
N PHE A 69 3.19 5.53 2.08
CA PHE A 69 1.81 5.35 1.59
C PHE A 69 1.34 6.52 0.74
N SER A 70 1.72 7.77 1.06
CA SER A 70 1.39 8.93 0.24
C SER A 70 2.08 8.87 -1.13
N ALA A 71 3.40 8.65 -1.15
CA ALA A 71 4.17 8.51 -2.38
C ALA A 71 3.67 7.33 -3.24
N TRP A 72 3.38 6.20 -2.59
CA TRP A 72 2.82 5.03 -3.26
C TRP A 72 1.43 5.30 -3.83
N GLY A 73 0.56 5.99 -3.10
CA GLY A 73 -0.76 6.37 -3.60
C GLY A 73 -0.69 7.19 -4.91
N PHE A 74 0.18 8.19 -4.99
CA PHE A 74 0.39 8.95 -6.22
C PHE A 74 1.01 8.10 -7.34
N THR A 75 1.94 7.21 -7.00
CA THR A 75 2.53 6.25 -7.95
C THR A 75 1.47 5.32 -8.52
N GLN A 76 0.56 4.80 -7.69
CA GLN A 76 -0.57 3.98 -8.12
C GLN A 76 -1.52 4.74 -9.03
N LEU A 77 -1.74 6.04 -8.81
CA LEU A 77 -2.57 6.86 -9.68
C LEU A 77 -1.96 6.95 -11.09
N ALA A 78 -0.65 7.23 -11.18
CA ALA A 78 0.07 7.27 -12.45
C ALA A 78 0.07 5.90 -13.16
N LEU A 79 0.34 4.81 -12.44
CA LEU A 79 0.28 3.44 -12.97
C LEU A 79 -1.14 3.08 -13.43
N GLY A 80 -2.16 3.48 -12.67
CA GLY A 80 -3.57 3.34 -13.00
C GLY A 80 -3.94 3.95 -14.34
N ALA A 81 -3.61 5.22 -14.51
CA ALA A 81 -3.84 5.93 -15.76
C ALA A 81 -3.09 5.26 -16.94
N ALA A 82 -1.82 4.88 -16.74
CA ALA A 82 -1.01 4.21 -17.75
C ALA A 82 -1.60 2.85 -18.17
N ILE A 83 -2.11 2.07 -17.20
CA ILE A 83 -2.73 0.77 -17.47
C ILE A 83 -4.04 0.94 -18.24
N VAL A 84 -4.90 1.89 -17.86
CA VAL A 84 -6.13 2.19 -18.59
C VAL A 84 -5.82 2.63 -20.03
N ALA A 85 -4.87 3.56 -20.21
CA ALA A 85 -4.43 4.00 -21.53
C ALA A 85 -3.90 2.84 -22.39
N THR A 86 -3.08 1.97 -21.80
CA THR A 86 -2.54 0.79 -22.49
C THR A 86 -3.63 -0.21 -22.86
N ALA A 87 -4.64 -0.40 -22.00
CA ALA A 87 -5.79 -1.26 -22.24
C ALA A 87 -6.65 -0.75 -23.43
N LEU A 88 -6.88 0.57 -23.51
CA LEU A 88 -7.59 1.21 -24.63
C LEU A 88 -6.82 1.08 -25.97
N GLY A 89 -5.49 1.00 -25.89
CA GLY A 89 -4.60 0.77 -27.04
C GLY A 89 -4.54 -0.68 -27.55
N LEU A 90 -5.20 -1.65 -26.89
CA LEU A 90 -5.20 -3.05 -27.33
C LEU A 90 -5.96 -3.24 -28.65
N ARG A 91 -5.45 -4.14 -29.51
CA ARG A 91 -6.09 -4.56 -30.76
C ARG A 91 -6.06 -6.10 -30.87
N PRO A 92 -7.22 -6.76 -31.13
CA PRO A 92 -8.57 -6.19 -31.03
C PRO A 92 -8.85 -5.65 -29.61
N LEU A 93 -9.85 -4.77 -29.50
CA LEU A 93 -10.21 -4.15 -28.23
C LEU A 93 -10.75 -5.21 -27.26
N ASP A 94 -10.17 -5.31 -26.06
CA ASP A 94 -10.65 -6.23 -25.01
C ASP A 94 -11.43 -5.43 -23.96
N ARG A 95 -12.77 -5.40 -24.13
CA ARG A 95 -13.68 -4.66 -23.23
C ARG A 95 -13.54 -5.12 -21.78
N THR A 96 -13.30 -6.41 -21.54
CA THR A 96 -13.13 -6.94 -20.18
C THR A 96 -11.87 -6.36 -19.52
N VAL A 97 -10.76 -6.31 -20.25
CA VAL A 97 -9.51 -5.71 -19.75
C VAL A 97 -9.70 -4.23 -19.44
N ILE A 98 -10.38 -3.49 -20.32
CA ILE A 98 -10.65 -2.06 -20.13
C ILE A 98 -11.54 -1.83 -18.90
N THR A 99 -12.65 -2.56 -18.77
CA THR A 99 -13.57 -2.41 -17.63
C THR A 99 -12.86 -2.67 -16.31
N ILE A 100 -12.09 -3.76 -16.21
CA ILE A 100 -11.40 -4.09 -14.96
C ILE A 100 -10.26 -3.11 -14.66
N ALA A 101 -9.52 -2.67 -15.68
CA ALA A 101 -8.51 -1.62 -15.52
C ALA A 101 -9.13 -0.31 -14.99
N ALA A 102 -10.28 0.10 -15.54
CA ALA A 102 -11.02 1.27 -15.08
C ALA A 102 -11.55 1.10 -13.65
N THR A 103 -12.06 -0.08 -13.29
CA THR A 103 -12.48 -0.39 -11.92
C THR A 103 -11.32 -0.32 -10.93
N VAL A 104 -10.17 -0.92 -11.27
CA VAL A 104 -8.94 -0.84 -10.46
C VAL A 104 -8.52 0.63 -10.27
N PHE A 105 -8.56 1.43 -11.34
CA PHE A 105 -8.24 2.85 -11.26
C PHE A 105 -9.21 3.63 -10.35
N ALA A 106 -10.51 3.35 -10.44
CA ALA A 106 -11.50 3.94 -9.53
C ALA A 106 -11.24 3.56 -8.07
N ILE A 107 -10.86 2.30 -7.80
CA ILE A 107 -10.47 1.87 -6.44
C ILE A 107 -9.27 2.66 -5.94
N VAL A 108 -8.25 2.94 -6.77
CA VAL A 108 -7.09 3.77 -6.36
C VAL A 108 -7.51 5.17 -5.93
N ILE A 109 -8.43 5.80 -6.67
CA ILE A 109 -8.94 7.12 -6.31
C ILE A 109 -9.63 7.06 -4.95
N VAL A 110 -10.47 6.05 -4.71
CA VAL A 110 -11.12 5.84 -3.40
C VAL A 110 -10.08 5.61 -2.30
N LEU A 111 -9.05 4.80 -2.53
CA LEU A 111 -7.97 4.57 -1.57
C LEU A 111 -7.22 5.86 -1.23
N LEU A 112 -6.95 6.72 -2.21
CA LEU A 112 -6.34 8.03 -1.98
C LEU A 112 -7.21 8.92 -1.09
N LEU A 113 -8.53 8.95 -1.34
CA LEU A 113 -9.48 9.70 -0.51
C LEU A 113 -9.55 9.13 0.91
N LEU A 114 -9.59 7.80 1.06
CA LEU A 114 -9.53 7.15 2.37
C LEU A 114 -8.24 7.46 3.12
N ASN A 115 -7.11 7.54 2.41
CA ASN A 115 -5.82 7.90 3.01
C ASN A 115 -5.85 9.33 3.58
N GLN A 116 -6.47 10.28 2.88
CA GLN A 116 -6.65 11.66 3.40
C GLN A 116 -7.46 11.71 4.70
N LEU A 117 -8.36 10.74 4.93
CA LEU A 117 -9.12 10.62 6.18
C LEU A 117 -8.33 9.88 7.28
N LEU A 118 -7.56 8.86 6.90
CA LEU A 118 -6.77 8.03 7.81
C LEU A 118 -5.55 8.77 8.38
N LEU A 119 -4.90 9.62 7.59
CA LEU A 119 -3.68 10.34 8.00
C LEU A 119 -3.88 11.23 9.25
N PRO A 120 -4.79 12.23 9.25
CA PRO A 120 -4.98 13.10 10.41
C PRO A 120 -5.54 12.33 11.60
N LEU A 121 -6.45 11.37 11.36
CA LEU A 121 -7.00 10.53 12.42
C LEU A 121 -5.90 9.66 13.06
N GLY A 122 -5.00 9.09 12.26
CA GLY A 122 -3.84 8.35 12.75
C GLY A 122 -2.93 9.22 13.61
N ARG A 123 -2.64 10.45 13.17
CA ARG A 123 -1.82 11.41 13.96
C ARG A 123 -2.44 11.73 15.31
N SER A 124 -3.75 11.93 15.38
CA SER A 124 -4.45 12.18 16.66
C SER A 124 -4.40 10.98 17.63
N LEU A 125 -4.04 9.78 17.13
CA LEU A 125 -4.04 8.54 17.89
C LEU A 125 -2.62 8.04 18.22
N ASP A 126 -1.56 8.69 17.73
CA ASP A 126 -0.18 8.18 17.88
C ASP A 126 0.26 8.10 19.34
N PHE A 127 -0.24 9.00 20.19
CA PHE A 127 0.06 9.06 21.63
C PHE A 127 -1.09 8.55 22.51
N VAL A 128 -2.16 8.05 21.91
CA VAL A 128 -3.28 7.48 22.66
C VAL A 128 -2.95 6.06 23.07
N PRO A 129 -2.98 5.72 24.38
CA PRO A 129 -2.74 4.36 24.84
C PRO A 129 -3.71 3.37 24.17
N ARG A 130 -3.16 2.29 23.61
CA ARG A 130 -3.95 1.29 22.86
C ARG A 130 -4.85 0.41 23.74
N THR A 131 -4.67 0.49 25.06
CA THR A 131 -5.48 -0.18 26.08
C THR A 131 -6.82 0.51 26.33
N ILE A 132 -6.96 1.77 25.92
CA ILE A 132 -8.19 2.54 26.10
C ILE A 132 -9.11 2.33 24.89
N VAL A 133 -10.37 1.96 25.14
CA VAL A 133 -11.39 1.92 24.08
C VAL A 133 -11.87 3.35 23.85
N SER A 134 -11.54 3.93 22.68
CA SER A 134 -11.99 5.26 22.29
C SER A 134 -12.75 5.24 20.96
N TYR A 135 -13.67 6.20 20.79
CA TYR A 135 -14.40 6.38 19.53
C TYR A 135 -13.42 6.59 18.34
N GLY A 136 -12.35 7.35 18.56
CA GLY A 136 -11.30 7.57 17.56
C GLY A 136 -10.62 6.28 17.10
N LEU A 137 -10.23 5.40 18.04
CA LEU A 137 -9.63 4.10 17.71
C LEU A 137 -10.60 3.19 16.96
N ALA A 138 -11.87 3.15 17.35
CA ALA A 138 -12.89 2.36 16.66
C ALA A 138 -13.12 2.87 15.22
N ARG A 139 -13.19 4.19 15.03
CA ARG A 139 -13.31 4.82 13.71
C ARG A 139 -12.09 4.53 12.84
N PHE A 140 -10.88 4.67 13.38
CA PHE A 140 -9.64 4.38 12.66
C PHE A 140 -9.59 2.92 12.22
N ARG A 141 -9.89 1.96 13.12
CA ARG A 141 -9.92 0.53 12.80
C ARG A 141 -10.89 0.22 11.66
N ARG A 142 -12.09 0.82 11.67
CA ARG A 142 -13.09 0.63 10.62
C ARG A 142 -12.61 1.15 9.26
N LEU A 143 -12.09 2.39 9.22
CA LEU A 143 -11.57 2.98 7.99
C LEU A 143 -10.36 2.21 7.46
N HIS A 144 -9.45 1.79 8.35
CA HIS A 144 -8.28 1.01 7.99
C HIS A 144 -8.67 -0.37 7.44
N LEU A 145 -9.70 -1.02 8.02
CA LEU A 145 -10.23 -2.28 7.50
C LEU A 145 -10.81 -2.12 6.10
N ILE A 146 -11.61 -1.09 5.86
CA ILE A 146 -12.17 -0.78 4.54
C ILE A 146 -11.06 -0.51 3.53
N TYR A 147 -10.07 0.31 3.90
CA TYR A 147 -8.89 0.58 3.07
C TYR A 147 -8.17 -0.72 2.71
N THR A 148 -7.89 -1.57 3.70
CA THR A 148 -7.18 -2.84 3.49
C THR A 148 -7.98 -3.79 2.59
N ALA A 149 -9.28 -3.91 2.80
CA ALA A 149 -10.15 -4.76 1.99
C ALA A 149 -10.18 -4.31 0.52
N LEU A 150 -10.28 -3.00 0.27
CA LEU A 150 -10.23 -2.44 -1.08
C LEU A 150 -8.86 -2.62 -1.73
N ASP A 151 -7.77 -2.45 -0.98
CA ASP A 151 -6.42 -2.66 -1.50
C ASP A 151 -6.16 -4.13 -1.86
N MET A 152 -6.68 -5.06 -1.07
CA MET A 152 -6.65 -6.50 -1.38
C MET A 152 -7.49 -6.84 -2.62
N LEU A 153 -8.71 -6.29 -2.74
CA LEU A 153 -9.53 -6.47 -3.92
C LEU A 153 -8.81 -5.96 -5.18
N LYS A 154 -8.24 -4.75 -5.12
CA LYS A 154 -7.42 -4.17 -6.19
C LYS A 154 -6.27 -5.10 -6.58
N LEU A 155 -5.53 -5.63 -5.60
CA LEU A 155 -4.41 -6.53 -5.84
C LEU A 155 -4.86 -7.82 -6.56
N ILE A 156 -5.96 -8.43 -6.12
CA ILE A 156 -6.55 -9.62 -6.75
C ILE A 156 -6.93 -9.32 -8.21
N LEU A 157 -7.57 -8.18 -8.48
CA LEU A 157 -7.93 -7.77 -9.84
C LEU A 157 -6.70 -7.54 -10.72
N CYS A 158 -5.63 -6.94 -10.20
CA CYS A 158 -4.36 -6.79 -10.92
C CYS A 158 -3.73 -8.14 -11.26
N ILE A 159 -3.69 -9.08 -10.31
CA ILE A 159 -3.16 -10.45 -10.53
C ILE A 159 -3.99 -11.17 -11.60
N TRP A 160 -5.32 -11.11 -11.48
CA TRP A 160 -6.21 -11.71 -12.47
C TRP A 160 -6.00 -11.13 -13.87
N LEU A 161 -5.88 -9.80 -14.00
CA LEU A 161 -5.59 -9.13 -15.26
C LEU A 161 -4.24 -9.53 -15.83
N LEU A 162 -3.22 -9.68 -14.98
CA LEU A 162 -1.89 -10.11 -15.38
C LEU A 162 -1.94 -11.52 -15.97
N ILE A 163 -2.52 -12.47 -15.24
CA ILE A 163 -2.65 -13.88 -15.67
C ILE A 163 -3.42 -13.97 -16.99
N ARG A 164 -4.56 -13.28 -17.09
CA ARG A 164 -5.35 -13.25 -18.33
C ARG A 164 -4.55 -12.68 -19.51
N SER A 165 -3.90 -11.54 -19.30
CA SER A 165 -3.14 -10.86 -20.35
C SER A 165 -1.95 -11.71 -20.83
N ALA A 166 -1.27 -12.40 -19.91
CA ALA A 166 -0.19 -13.33 -20.21
C ALA A 166 -0.66 -14.55 -21.01
N ARG A 167 -1.79 -15.16 -20.60
CA ARG A 167 -2.38 -16.30 -21.34
C ARG A 167 -2.81 -15.93 -22.76
N GLN A 168 -3.37 -14.74 -22.95
CA GLN A 168 -3.75 -14.27 -24.28
C GLN A 168 -2.52 -13.97 -25.15
N ALA A 169 -1.40 -13.55 -24.55
CA ALA A 169 -0.15 -13.32 -25.28
C ALA A 169 0.48 -14.64 -25.77
N SER A 170 0.49 -15.70 -24.95
CA SER A 170 1.05 -17.00 -25.35
C SER A 170 0.27 -17.64 -26.51
N VAL A 171 -1.06 -17.57 -26.49
CA VAL A 171 -1.91 -18.07 -27.58
C VAL A 171 -1.65 -17.33 -28.90
N ALA A 172 -1.37 -16.03 -28.86
CA ALA A 172 -1.07 -15.25 -30.06
C ALA A 172 0.27 -15.62 -30.69
N THR A 173 1.27 -15.99 -29.88
CA THR A 173 2.60 -16.41 -30.35
C THR A 173 2.55 -17.78 -31.03
N ILE A 174 1.74 -18.72 -30.54
CA ILE A 174 1.61 -20.08 -31.12
C ILE A 174 0.95 -20.08 -32.50
N LYS A 175 0.13 -19.06 -32.82
CA LYS A 175 -0.57 -18.94 -34.09
C LYS A 175 0.24 -18.26 -35.21
N ARG A 176 1.48 -17.85 -34.94
CA ARG A 176 2.40 -17.26 -35.92
C ARG A 176 3.50 -18.26 -36.25
#